data_AF-A0A1V6ST07-F1
#
_entry.id   AF-A0A1V6ST07-F1
#
_cell.length_a   1.000
_cell.length_b   1.000
_cell.length_c   1.000
_cell.angle_alpha   90.00
_cell.angle_beta   90.00
_cell.angle_gamma   90.00
#
_symmetry.space_group_name_H-M   'P 1'
#
loop_
_entity.id
_entity.type
_entity.pdbx_description
1 polymer ?
#
loop_
_entity_poly.entity_id
_entity_poly.type
_entity_poly.pdbx_seq_one_letter_code
_entity_poly.pdbx_strand_id
1 'polypeptide(L)' 'MHPHLWTQPGRWMRWAAHEKPAIFFSCIIGISGPIMLAVLPPFRRALGDYDPAPIPMSYPIPSGPRQHPKGYEDE' A
#
# COMPACT_ATOMS: atom_id res chain seq x y z
N MET A 1 0.71 39.50 12.66
CA MET A 1 0.56 38.46 13.70
C MET A 1 0.24 37.13 13.03
N HIS A 2 0.98 36.08 13.34
CA HIS A 2 0.73 34.73 12.81
C HIS A 2 -0.48 34.10 13.52
N PRO A 3 -1.46 33.52 12.80
CA PRO A 3 -2.58 32.80 13.42
C PRO A 3 -2.08 31.64 14.28
N HIS A 4 -2.75 31.32 15.38
CA HIS A 4 -2.35 30.21 16.23
C HIS A 4 -3.07 28.92 15.80
N LEU A 5 -2.31 27.81 15.69
CA LEU A 5 -2.80 26.52 15.19
C LEU A 5 -4.00 26.00 16.01
N TRP A 6 -3.89 26.08 17.35
CA TRP A 6 -4.86 25.49 18.27
C TRP A 6 -6.16 26.31 18.44
N THR A 7 -6.16 27.58 18.04
CA THR A 7 -7.35 28.46 18.20
C THR A 7 -8.03 28.75 16.86
N GLN A 8 -7.29 28.81 15.76
CA GLN A 8 -7.81 29.13 14.42
C GLN A 8 -7.16 28.25 13.34
N PRO A 9 -7.38 26.92 13.35
CA PRO A 9 -6.65 25.99 12.47
C PRO A 9 -6.88 26.26 10.99
N GLY A 10 -8.10 26.57 10.55
CA GLY A 10 -8.40 26.88 9.15
C GLY A 10 -7.68 28.15 8.65
N ARG A 11 -7.63 29.18 9.50
CA ARG A 11 -6.90 30.42 9.20
C ARG A 11 -5.39 30.19 9.18
N TRP A 12 -4.89 29.34 10.07
CA TRP A 12 -3.50 28.92 10.12
C TRP A 12 -3.06 28.18 8.85
N MET A 13 -3.84 27.18 8.41
CA MET A 13 -3.53 26.43 7.19
C MET A 13 -3.46 27.34 5.96
N ARG A 14 -4.41 28.26 5.80
CA ARG A 14 -4.39 29.23 4.69
C ARG A 14 -3.17 30.14 4.72
N TRP A 15 -2.78 30.62 5.91
CA TRP A 15 -1.55 31.41 6.07
C TRP A 15 -0.31 30.58 5.77
N ALA A 16 -0.22 29.35 6.29
CA ALA A 16 0.93 28.48 6.12
C ALA A 16 1.16 28.09 4.65
N ALA A 17 0.08 27.88 3.90
CA ALA A 17 0.13 27.63 2.47
C ALA A 17 0.70 28.79 1.65
N HIS A 18 0.45 30.05 2.03
CA HIS A 18 0.94 31.24 1.31
C HIS A 18 2.32 31.72 1.79
N GLU A 19 2.55 31.77 3.11
CA GLU A 19 3.77 32.35 3.68
C GLU A 19 4.93 31.33 3.71
N LYS A 20 4.60 30.05 3.92
CA LYS A 20 5.59 28.96 4.07
C LYS A 20 5.22 27.75 3.20
N PRO A 21 5.07 27.94 1.87
CA PRO A 21 4.56 26.90 0.98
C PRO A 21 5.40 25.62 1.01
N ALA A 22 6.73 25.74 1.02
CA ALA A 22 7.63 24.58 1.00
C ALA A 22 7.41 23.64 2.20
N ILE A 23 7.27 24.18 3.41
CA ILE A 23 7.05 23.39 4.63
C ILE A 23 5.63 22.82 4.62
N PHE A 24 4.63 23.63 4.26
CA PHE A 24 3.23 23.20 4.28
C PHE A 24 2.98 22.03 3.31
N PHE A 25 3.41 22.18 2.06
CA PHE A 25 3.19 21.15 1.04
C PHE A 25 4.10 19.94 1.21
N SER A 26 5.33 20.08 1.72
CA SER A 26 6.17 18.91 2.04
C SER A 26 5.52 18.02 3.12
N CYS A 27 4.93 18.60 4.17
CA CYS A 27 4.19 17.84 5.17
C CYS A 27 2.96 17.14 4.57
N ILE A 28 2.18 17.83 3.73
CA ILE A 28 1.00 17.22 3.09
C ILE A 28 1.41 16.05 2.19
N ILE A 29 2.42 16.24 1.35
CA ILE A 29 2.90 15.19 0.45
C ILE A 29 3.50 14.04 1.25
N GLY A 30 4.28 14.32 2.29
CA GLY A 30 4.86 13.31 3.17
C GLY A 30 3.79 12.46 3.88
N ILE A 31 2.70 13.09 4.34
CA ILE A 31 1.59 12.39 5.01
C ILE A 31 0.66 11.68 4.01
N SER A 32 0.55 12.18 2.77
CA SER A 32 -0.32 11.58 1.74
C SER A 32 0.05 10.14 1.42
N GLY A 33 1.35 9.79 1.42
CA GLY A 33 1.82 8.42 1.16
C GLY A 33 1.28 7.39 2.16
N PRO A 34 1.55 7.54 3.48
CA PRO A 34 1.00 6.64 4.50
C PRO A 34 -0.54 6.56 4.49
N ILE A 35 -1.23 7.68 4.26
CA ILE A 35 -2.70 7.69 4.13
C ILE A 35 -3.12 6.82 2.95
N MET A 36 -2.49 7.01 1.79
CA MET A 36 -2.80 6.28 0.57
C MET A 36 -2.53 4.78 0.73
N LEU A 37 -1.47 4.38 1.45
CA LEU A 37 -1.20 2.98 1.79
C LEU A 37 -2.28 2.36 2.69
N ALA A 38 -2.88 3.14 3.60
CA ALA A 38 -3.95 2.63 4.47
C ALA A 38 -5.32 2.59 3.76
N VAL A 39 -5.60 3.58 2.92
CA VAL A 39 -6.93 3.77 2.30
C VAL A 39 -7.08 3.01 0.98
N LEU A 40 -6.03 2.92 0.16
CA LEU A 40 -6.15 2.29 -1.15
C LEU A 40 -6.43 0.78 -1.12
N PRO A 41 -5.76 -0.05 -0.30
CA PRO A 41 -6.00 -1.50 -0.34
C PRO A 41 -7.45 -1.90 -0.08
N PRO A 42 -8.15 -1.40 0.97
CA PRO A 42 -9.56 -1.73 1.16
C PRO A 42 -10.45 -1.13 0.06
N PHE A 43 -10.12 0.06 -0.45
CA PHE A 43 -10.88 0.68 -1.54
C PHE A 43 -10.78 -0.11 -2.86
N ARG A 44 -9.58 -0.56 -3.22
CA ARG A 44 -9.35 -1.41 -4.42
C ARG A 44 -10.11 -2.73 -4.33
N ARG A 45 -10.03 -3.40 -3.17
CA ARG A 45 -10.77 -4.64 -2.91
C ARG A 45 -12.28 -4.45 -2.95
N ALA A 46 -12.80 -3.31 -2.50
CA ALA A 46 -14.23 -2.99 -2.59
C ALA A 46 -14.70 -2.78 -4.05
N LEU A 47 -13.81 -2.36 -4.95
CA LEU A 47 -14.07 -2.24 -6.38
C LEU A 47 -13.87 -3.56 -7.16
N GLY A 48 -13.54 -4.66 -6.46
CA GLY A 48 -13.30 -5.97 -7.07
C GLY A 48 -11.89 -6.17 -7.61
N ASP A 49 -10.96 -5.24 -7.33
CA ASP A 49 -9.54 -5.40 -7.63
C ASP A 49 -8.85 -6.14 -6.47
N TYR A 50 -8.55 -7.42 -6.69
CA TYR A 50 -7.95 -8.31 -5.70
C TYR A 50 -6.48 -8.59 -6.01
N ASP A 51 -5.72 -8.87 -4.95
CA ASP A 51 -4.31 -9.22 -5.08
C ASP A 51 -4.16 -10.53 -5.87
N PRO A 52 -3.22 -10.59 -6.83
CA PRO A 52 -2.97 -11.80 -7.60
C PRO A 52 -2.45 -12.92 -6.70
N ALA A 53 -2.69 -14.17 -7.11
CA ALA A 53 -2.12 -15.33 -6.42
C ALA A 53 -0.58 -15.26 -6.41
N PRO A 54 0.08 -15.70 -5.33
CA PRO A 54 1.53 -15.67 -5.23
C PRO A 54 2.17 -16.58 -6.28
N ILE A 55 3.23 -16.08 -6.93
CA ILE A 55 4.02 -16.85 -7.89
C ILE A 55 4.83 -17.90 -7.12
N PRO A 56 4.87 -19.17 -7.58
CA PRO A 56 5.68 -20.19 -6.93
C PRO A 56 7.17 -19.83 -7.03
N MET A 57 7.83 -19.72 -5.88
CA MET A 57 9.27 -19.43 -5.79
C MET A 57 10.15 -20.68 -5.91
N SER A 58 9.54 -21.86 -5.89
CA SER A 58 10.19 -23.16 -6.00
C SER A 58 9.34 -24.09 -6.84
N TYR A 59 9.92 -25.22 -7.24
CA TYR A 59 9.17 -26.26 -7.93
C TYR A 59 7.98 -26.71 -7.07
N PRO A 60 6.74 -26.70 -7.59
CA PRO A 60 5.57 -27.05 -6.82
C PRO A 60 5.56 -28.57 -6.57
N ILE A 61 6.09 -28.98 -5.42
CA ILE A 61 6.05 -30.38 -4.99
C ILE A 61 4.66 -30.66 -4.42
N PRO A 62 3.89 -31.61 -4.99
CA PRO A 62 2.60 -31.97 -4.44
C PRO A 62 2.76 -32.54 -3.02
N SER A 63 1.87 -32.15 -2.12
CA SER A 63 1.83 -32.72 -0.77
C SER A 63 1.31 -34.15 -0.84
N GLY A 64 2.08 -35.12 -0.33
CA GLY A 64 1.60 -36.50 -0.18
C GLY A 64 2.69 -37.54 -0.36
N PRO A 65 2.34 -38.83 -0.15
CA PRO A 65 3.25 -39.94 -0.37
C PRO A 65 3.57 -40.07 -1.87
N ARG A 66 4.79 -40.52 -2.16
CA ARG A 66 5.24 -40.80 -3.53
C ARG A 66 4.37 -41.88 -4.15
N GLN A 67 3.87 -41.65 -5.36
CA GLN A 67 3.29 -42.70 -6.20
C GLN A 67 4.38 -43.26 -7.12
N HIS A 68 4.53 -44.58 -7.16
CA HIS A 68 5.48 -45.24 -8.04
C HIS A 68 4.95 -45.22 -9.47
N PRO A 69 5.65 -44.58 -10.44
CA PRO A 69 5.25 -44.61 -11.83
C PRO A 69 5.42 -46.02 -12.41
N LYS A 70 4.56 -46.42 -13.35
CA LYS A 70 4.67 -47.66 -14.13
C LYS A 70 4.93 -47.30 -15.59
N GLY A 71 5.66 -48.13 -16.33
CA GLY A 71 5.84 -47.99 -17.79
C GLY A 71 7.12 -47.29 -18.26
N TYR A 72 8.12 -47.18 -17.38
CA TYR A 72 9.47 -46.67 -17.69
C TYR A 72 10.55 -47.63 -17.18
N GLU A 73 10.24 -48.93 -17.13
CA GLU A 73 11.24 -49.94 -16.74
C GLU A 73 12.17 -50.18 -17.94
N ASP A 74 13.48 -50.18 -17.71
CA ASP A 74 14.47 -50.56 -18.72
C ASP A 74 14.34 -52.08 -18.99
N GLU A 75 14.34 -52.51 -20.26
CA GLU A 75 14.25 -53.93 -20.64
C GLU A 75 15.35 -54.82 -20.04
#